data_AF-A0A3D0KND6-F1
#
_entry.id   AF-A0A3D0KND6-F1
#
_cell.length_a   1.000
_cell.length_b   1.000
_cell.length_c   1.000
_cell.angle_alpha   90.00
_cell.angle_beta   90.00
_cell.angle_gamma   90.00
#
_symmetry.space_group_name_H-M   'P 1'
#
loop_
_entity.id
_entity.type
_entity.pdbx_description
1 polymer ?
#
loop_
_entity_poly.entity_id
_entity_poly.type
_entity_poly.pdbx_seq_one_letter_code
_entity_poly.pdbx_strand_id
1 'polypeptide(L)' 'MIYLNFKEIDGAGRIVISKDIRKHLNINPGDTLEINADDRCITIKKAEDKCEFCNSDNDLKELNGKYICKSCLEKLSHK' A
#
# COMPACT_ATOMS: atom_id res chain seq x y z
N MET A 1 13.82 6.10 12.74
CA MET A 1 14.90 6.45 11.80
C MET A 1 14.27 7.24 10.66
N ILE A 2 14.75 8.45 10.37
CA ILE A 2 14.15 9.34 9.36
C ILE A 2 15.13 9.43 8.19
N TYR A 3 14.67 9.10 6.98
CA TYR A 3 15.45 9.22 5.75
C TYR A 3 15.15 10.56 5.08
N LEU A 4 16.09 11.51 5.12
CA LEU A 4 16.00 12.76 4.37
C LEU A 4 16.88 12.68 3.11
N ASN A 5 16.27 12.71 1.93
CA ASN A 5 16.96 12.73 0.66
C ASN A 5 16.29 13.72 -0.28
N PHE A 6 17.08 14.50 -1.03
CA PHE A 6 16.58 15.36 -2.10
C PHE A 6 16.67 14.61 -3.43
N LYS A 7 15.60 14.65 -4.21
CA LYS A 7 15.52 14.05 -5.55
C LYS A 7 14.87 15.05 -6.50
N GLU A 8 15.46 15.17 -7.67
CA GLU A 8 14.85 15.92 -8.76
C GLU A 8 13.72 15.10 -9.38
N ILE A 9 12.70 15.81 -9.86
CA ILE A 9 11.63 15.24 -10.67
C ILE A 9 12.13 15.21 -12.11
N ASP A 10 11.96 14.08 -12.79
CA ASP A 10 12.35 13.99 -14.20
C ASP A 10 11.37 14.71 -15.13
N GLY A 11 11.70 14.80 -16.43
CA GLY A 11 10.85 15.49 -17.41
C GLY A 11 9.45 14.91 -17.61
N ALA A 12 9.16 13.72 -17.08
CA ALA A 12 7.85 13.08 -17.12
C ALA A 12 7.08 13.19 -15.79
N GLY A 13 7.65 13.86 -14.78
CA GLY A 13 7.02 14.01 -13.46
C GLY A 13 7.30 12.86 -12.48
N ARG A 14 8.27 11.98 -12.77
CA ARG A 14 8.57 10.83 -11.90
C ARG A 14 9.62 11.18 -10.85
N ILE A 15 9.52 10.53 -9.69
CA ILE A 15 10.54 10.57 -8.63
C ILE A 15 11.15 9.20 -8.40
N VAL A 16 12.43 9.17 -8.04
CA VAL A 16 13.14 7.91 -7.75
C VAL A 16 13.19 7.66 -6.24
N ILE A 17 12.53 6.60 -5.78
CA ILE A 17 12.69 6.10 -4.41
C ILE A 17 14.03 5.37 -4.30
N SER A 18 14.96 5.90 -3.50
CA SER A 18 16.30 5.34 -3.30
C SER A 18 16.26 3.88 -2.84
N LYS A 19 17.29 3.10 -3.22
CA LYS A 19 17.42 1.67 -2.92
C LYS A 19 17.27 1.37 -1.41
N ASP A 20 17.81 2.21 -0.54
CA ASP A 20 17.78 1.98 0.90
C ASP A 20 16.37 2.14 1.48
N ILE A 21 15.62 3.14 1.02
CA ILE A 21 14.21 3.33 1.39
C ILE A 21 13.38 2.15 0.88
N ARG A 22 13.59 1.72 -0.36
CA ARG A 22 12.89 0.55 -0.92
C ARG A 22 13.15 -0.72 -0.11
N LYS A 23 14.40 -0.98 0.26
CA LYS A 23 14.74 -2.14 1.11
C LYS A 23 14.09 -2.04 2.48
N HIS A 24 14.14 -0.87 3.12
CA HIS A 24 13.57 -0.68 4.45
C HIS A 24 12.05 -0.84 4.46
N LEU A 25 11.37 -0.30 3.45
CA LEU A 25 9.92 -0.43 3.28
C LEU A 25 9.51 -1.70 2.53
N ASN A 26 10.44 -2.59 2.20
CA ASN A 26 10.20 -3.79 1.38
C ASN A 26 9.36 -3.52 0.11
N ILE A 27 9.72 -2.48 -0.65
CA ILE A 27 9.07 -2.10 -1.91
C ILE A 27 9.86 -2.72 -3.08
N ASN A 28 9.19 -3.53 -3.88
CA ASN A 28 9.76 -4.21 -5.04
C ASN A 28 9.22 -3.62 -6.36
N PRO A 29 9.94 -3.79 -7.48
CA PRO A 29 9.41 -3.43 -8.79
C PRO A 29 8.09 -4.15 -9.07
N GLY A 30 7.05 -3.39 -9.41
CA GLY A 30 5.70 -3.93 -9.65
C GLY A 30 4.76 -3.82 -8.45
N ASP A 31 5.25 -3.49 -7.24
CA ASP A 31 4.39 -3.27 -6.07
C ASP A 31 3.46 -2.06 -6.31
N THR A 32 2.19 -2.23 -5.96
CA THR A 32 1.23 -1.12 -5.91
C THR A 32 1.48 -0.28 -4.66
N LEU A 33 1.53 1.04 -4.82
CA LEU A 33 1.68 1.99 -3.73
C LEU A 33 0.44 2.87 -3.64
N GLU A 34 -0.01 3.13 -2.42
CA GLU A 34 -1.04 4.12 -2.14
C GLU A 34 -0.37 5.50 -2.08
N ILE A 35 -0.85 6.44 -2.89
CA ILE A 35 -0.35 7.81 -2.95
C ILE A 35 -1.48 8.75 -2.52
N ASN A 36 -1.24 9.51 -1.46
CA ASN A 36 -2.14 10.56 -0.98
C ASN A 36 -1.41 11.90 -1.03
N ALA A 37 -2.09 12.95 -1.48
CA ALA A 37 -1.54 14.30 -1.54
C ALA A 37 -2.47 15.29 -0.84
N ASP A 38 -1.89 16.23 -0.11
CA ASP A 38 -2.58 17.38 0.48
C ASP A 38 -1.84 18.68 0.17
N ASP A 39 -2.29 19.80 0.74
CA ASP A 39 -1.71 21.13 0.49
C ASP A 39 -0.24 21.28 0.96
N ARG A 40 0.30 20.32 1.71
CA ARG A 40 1.63 20.39 2.33
C ARG A 40 2.58 19.31 1.82
N CYS A 41 2.10 18.09 1.61
CA CYS A 41 2.97 16.98 1.23
C CYS A 41 2.27 15.88 0.42
N ILE A 42 3.10 15.04 -0.21
CA ILE A 42 2.70 13.77 -0.80
C ILE A 42 3.17 12.66 0.14
N THR A 43 2.24 11.79 0.53
CA THR A 43 2.51 10.60 1.35
C THR A 43 2.36 9.35 0.48
N ILE A 44 3.40 8.50 0.49
CA ILE A 44 3.43 7.23 -0.25
C ILE A 44 3.50 6.09 0.75
N LYS A 45 2.58 5.12 0.65
CA LYS A 45 2.51 3.92 1.50
C LYS A 45 2.46 2.67 0.62
N LYS A 46 2.85 1.51 1.17
CA LYS A 46 2.53 0.24 0.49
C LYS A 46 1.02 0.10 0.41
N ALA A 47 0.52 -0.34 -0.74
CA ALA A 47 -0.85 -0.85 -0.77
C ALA A 47 -0.88 -2.09 0.13
N GLU A 48 -1.63 -2.01 1.21
CA GLU A 48 -1.91 -3.16 2.06
C GLU A 48 -3.15 -3.84 1.51
N ASP A 49 -3.07 -5.16 1.35
CA ASP A 49 -4.26 -5.96 1.16
C ASP A 49 -5.10 -5.81 2.43
N LYS A 50 -6.35 -5.38 2.27
CA LYS A 50 -7.28 -5.19 3.38
C LYS A 50 -8.61 -5.81 3.04
N CYS A 51 -9.30 -6.27 4.07
CA CYS A 51 -10.64 -6.79 3.95
C CYS A 51 -11.55 -5.68 3.43
N GLU A 52 -12.21 -5.91 2.29
CA GLU A 52 -13.15 -4.98 1.65
C GLU A 52 -14.24 -4.48 2.61
N PHE A 53 -14.61 -5.27 3.63
CA PHE A 53 -15.71 -4.96 4.53
C PHE A 53 -15.32 -4.27 5.84
N CYS A 54 -14.14 -4.57 6.38
CA CYS A 54 -13.75 -4.10 7.72
C CYS A 54 -12.36 -3.48 7.77
N ASN A 55 -11.67 -3.43 6.64
CA ASN A 55 -10.32 -2.88 6.49
C ASN A 55 -9.25 -3.58 7.35
N SER A 56 -9.55 -4.77 7.88
CA SER A 56 -8.59 -5.60 8.59
C SER A 56 -7.63 -6.27 7.61
N ASP A 57 -6.38 -6.43 8.00
CA ASP A 57 -5.30 -7.14 7.32
C ASP A 57 -5.11 -8.59 7.83
N ASN A 58 -5.90 -9.02 8.82
CA ASN A 58 -5.78 -10.35 9.42
C ASN A 58 -6.54 -11.42 8.62
N ASP A 59 -5.90 -12.58 8.43
CA ASP A 59 -6.49 -13.77 7.79
C ASP A 59 -7.23 -13.46 6.48
N LEU A 60 -6.60 -12.67 5.62
CA LEU A 60 -7.15 -12.30 4.32
C LEU A 60 -7.16 -13.47 3.35
N LYS A 61 -8.29 -13.62 2.67
CA LYS A 61 -8.44 -14.49 1.50
C LYS A 61 -8.83 -13.65 0.29
N GLU A 62 -8.19 -13.92 -0.82
CA GLU A 62 -8.55 -13.34 -2.10
C GLU A 62 -9.79 -14.05 -2.67
N LEU A 63 -10.83 -13.28 -2.98
CA LEU A 63 -12.02 -13.70 -3.72
C LEU A 63 -12.31 -12.69 -4.82
N ASN A 64 -12.24 -13.12 -6.09
CA ASN A 64 -12.51 -12.30 -7.28
C ASN A 64 -11.72 -10.97 -7.30
N GLY A 65 -10.44 -11.00 -6.93
CA GLY A 65 -9.57 -9.82 -6.91
C GLY A 65 -9.83 -8.85 -5.75
N LYS A 66 -10.63 -9.25 -4.75
CA LYS A 66 -10.81 -8.53 -3.49
C LYS A 66 -10.31 -9.37 -2.33
N TYR A 67 -9.75 -8.74 -1.32
CA TYR A 67 -9.38 -9.43 -0.09
C TYR A 67 -10.52 -9.35 0.92
N ILE A 68 -10.81 -10.46 1.58
CA ILE A 68 -11.83 -10.56 2.64
C ILE A 68 -11.21 -11.33 3.80
N CYS A 69 -11.27 -10.78 5.02
CA CYS A 69 -10.79 -11.47 6.20
C CYS A 69 -11.73 -12.61 6.61
N LYS A 70 -11.17 -13.62 7.30
CA LYS A 70 -11.93 -14.77 7.80
C LYS A 70 -13.18 -14.38 8.60
N SER A 71 -13.09 -13.36 9.46
CA SER A 71 -14.23 -12.92 10.27
C SER A 71 -15.39 -12.34 9.44
N CYS A 72 -15.09 -11.70 8.31
CA CYS A 72 -16.10 -11.22 7.36
C CYS A 72 -16.66 -12.37 6.51
N LEU A 73 -15.83 -13.34 6.13
CA LEU A 73 -16.29 -14.56 5.43
C LEU A 73 -17.26 -15.37 6.29
N GLU A 74 -16.97 -15.56 7.57
CA GLU A 74 -17.86 -16.29 8.49
C GLU A 74 -19.23 -15.60 8.60
N LYS A 75 -19.27 -14.27 8.72
CA LYS A 75 -20.51 -13.49 8.72
C LYS A 75 -21.31 -13.62 7.42
N LEU A 76 -20.64 -13.76 6.27
CA LEU A 76 -21.30 -13.97 4.97
C LEU A 76 -21.85 -15.40 4.81
N SER A 77 -21.19 -16.40 5.42
CA SER A 77 -21.58 -17.81 5.33
C SER A 77 -22.78 -18.20 6.21
N HIS A 78 -23.11 -17.40 7.23
CA HIS A 78 -24.24 -17.65 8.12
C HIS A 78 -25.58 -17.10 7.58
N LYS A 79 -25.86 -17.33 6.30
CA LYS A 79 -27.13 -16.93 5.68
C LYS A 79 -27.92 -18.12 5.16
#